data_AF-A0A2S8FR37-F1
#
_entry.id   AF-A0A2S8FR37-F1
#
_cell.length_a   1.000
_cell.length_b   1.000
_cell.length_c   1.000
_cell.angle_alpha   90.00
_cell.angle_beta   90.00
_cell.angle_gamma   90.00
#
_symmetry.space_group_name_H-M   'P 1'
#
loop_
_entity.id
_entity.type
_entity.pdbx_description
1 polymer ?
#
loop_
_entity_poly.entity_id
_entity_poly.type
_entity_poly.pdbx_seq_one_letter_code
_entity_poly.pdbx_strand_id
1 'polypeptide(L)'
;MAIRELTRAEFLATFDPPMRSLEEGESYRPVSLRDYVTECIEELELSSSVDKLEVHHVYLSNDKMHTHALLHFGQPNRYLVIVIEHDPDLIFGHYLLDLDQEYGRS
;
A
#
# COMPACT_ATOMS: atom_id res chain seq x y z
N MET A 1 9.14 -6.04 13.64
CA MET A 1 8.81 -4.60 13.66
C MET A 1 7.29 -4.54 13.59
N ALA A 2 6.57 -4.03 14.59
CA ALA A 2 5.13 -4.21 14.63
C ALA A 2 4.44 -3.62 13.39
N ILE A 3 3.73 -4.46 12.63
CA ILE A 3 2.88 -4.01 11.52
C ILE A 3 1.64 -3.30 12.07
N ARG A 4 1.08 -2.39 11.28
CA ARG A 4 -0.08 -1.57 11.65
C ARG A 4 -1.11 -1.63 10.54
N GLU A 5 -2.19 -2.34 10.79
CA GLU A 5 -3.38 -2.29 9.94
C GLU A 5 -4.11 -0.97 10.20
N LEU A 6 -4.37 -0.22 9.13
CA LEU A 6 -5.12 1.01 9.17
C LEU A 6 -6.61 0.68 9.17
N THR A 7 -7.38 1.42 9.95
CA THR A 7 -8.83 1.42 9.78
C THR A 7 -9.20 2.04 8.44
N ARG A 8 -10.38 1.73 7.91
CA ARG A 8 -10.89 2.36 6.69
C ARG A 8 -10.92 3.90 6.79
N ALA A 9 -11.22 4.45 7.96
CA ALA A 9 -11.24 5.90 8.17
C ALA A 9 -9.83 6.51 8.08
N GLU A 10 -8.84 5.88 8.70
CA GLU A 10 -7.43 6.31 8.59
C GLU A 10 -6.93 6.18 7.16
N PHE A 11 -7.21 5.06 6.48
CA PHE A 11 -6.83 4.86 5.09
C PHE A 11 -7.46 5.89 4.16
N LEU A 12 -8.74 6.23 4.33
CA LEU A 12 -9.39 7.25 3.51
C LEU A 12 -8.85 8.67 3.79
N ALA A 13 -8.38 8.93 5.02
CA ALA A 13 -7.81 10.22 5.37
C ALA A 13 -6.45 10.49 4.70
N THR A 14 -5.78 9.46 4.16
CA THR A 14 -4.49 9.61 3.46
C THR A 14 -4.65 9.92 1.97
N PHE A 15 -5.89 9.92 1.45
CA PHE A 15 -6.18 10.32 0.08
C PHE A 15 -6.27 11.86 -0.02
N ASP A 16 -5.47 12.44 -0.91
CA ASP A 16 -5.65 13.81 -1.38
C ASP A 16 -5.76 13.80 -2.92
N PRO A 17 -6.98 13.86 -3.49
CA PRO A 17 -7.19 13.78 -4.92
C PRO A 17 -6.86 15.11 -5.64
N PRO A 18 -6.41 15.07 -6.91
CA PRO A 18 -6.17 13.85 -7.69
C PRO A 18 -4.84 13.20 -7.28
N MET A 19 -4.87 11.90 -6.96
CA MET A 19 -3.65 11.15 -6.74
C MET A 19 -2.95 10.88 -8.08
N ARG A 20 -1.64 11.06 -8.12
CA ARG A 20 -0.83 10.86 -9.33
C ARG A 20 -0.22 9.46 -9.32
N SER A 21 -0.45 8.69 -10.39
CA SER A 21 0.28 7.45 -10.61
C SER A 21 1.74 7.77 -10.91
N LEU A 22 2.66 7.13 -10.19
CA LEU A 22 4.08 7.14 -10.52
C LEU A 22 4.34 6.08 -11.60
N GLU A 23 5.19 6.42 -12.57
CA GLU A 23 5.59 5.48 -13.62
C GLU A 23 6.68 4.50 -13.12
N GLU A 24 6.92 3.43 -13.86
CA GLU A 24 8.00 2.49 -13.54
C GLU A 24 9.36 3.22 -13.51
N GLY A 25 10.13 3.02 -12.44
CA GLY A 25 11.40 3.71 -12.21
C GLY A 25 11.26 5.12 -11.64
N GLU A 26 10.06 5.68 -11.57
CA GLU A 26 9.78 6.91 -10.84
C GLU A 26 9.63 6.62 -9.34
N SER A 27 10.30 7.42 -8.50
CA SER A 27 10.15 7.33 -7.05
C SER A 27 10.04 8.72 -6.42
N TYR A 28 9.24 8.82 -5.38
CA TYR A 28 9.13 10.02 -4.54
C TYR A 28 9.53 9.63 -3.12
N ARG A 29 10.62 10.21 -2.62
CA ARG A 29 11.21 9.98 -1.28
C ARG A 29 11.16 8.49 -0.88
N PRO A 30 12.01 7.65 -1.51
CA PRO A 30 11.91 6.20 -1.40
C PRO A 30 12.13 5.73 0.04
N VAL A 31 11.16 4.99 0.57
CA VAL A 31 11.24 4.29 1.86
C VAL A 31 11.34 2.79 1.57
N SER A 32 12.26 2.10 2.26
CA SER A 32 12.40 0.65 2.11
C SER A 32 11.17 -0.05 2.71
N LEU A 33 10.44 -0.80 1.89
CA LEU A 33 9.25 -1.53 2.31
C LEU A 33 9.53 -3.00 2.67
N ARG A 34 10.74 -3.51 2.37
CA ARG A 34 11.05 -4.95 2.38
C ARG A 34 10.70 -5.62 3.71
N ASP A 35 11.23 -5.10 4.80
CA ASP A 35 11.08 -5.73 6.13
C ASP A 35 9.62 -5.67 6.59
N TYR A 36 8.96 -4.53 6.38
CA TYR A 36 7.55 -4.34 6.73
C TYR A 36 6.62 -5.27 5.94
N VAL A 37 6.87 -5.39 4.64
CA VAL A 37 6.09 -6.28 3.76
C VAL A 37 6.33 -7.74 4.12
N THR A 38 7.56 -8.11 4.50
CA THR A 38 7.87 -9.46 4.99
C THR A 38 6.99 -9.79 6.21
N GLU A 39 6.93 -8.91 7.20
CA GLU A 39 6.10 -9.15 8.38
C GLU A 39 4.60 -9.14 8.06
N CYS A 40 4.14 -8.31 7.11
CA CYS A 40 2.74 -8.36 6.66
C CYS A 40 2.37 -9.72 6.07
N ILE A 41 3.26 -10.34 5.28
CA ILE A 41 3.00 -11.66 4.71
C ILE A 41 2.90 -12.71 5.81
N GLU A 42 3.82 -12.68 6.77
CA GLU A 42 3.88 -13.66 7.85
C GLU A 42 2.68 -13.56 8.80
N GLU A 43 2.37 -12.36 9.27
CA GLU A 43 1.29 -12.12 10.26
C GLU A 43 -0.11 -12.24 9.64
N LEU A 44 -0.29 -11.88 8.37
CA LEU A 44 -1.59 -11.99 7.67
C LEU A 44 -1.75 -13.31 6.92
N GLU A 45 -0.77 -14.23 7.03
CA GLU A 45 -0.74 -15.52 6.33
C GLU A 45 -1.02 -15.40 4.82
N LEU A 46 -0.45 -14.36 4.17
CA LEU A 46 -0.71 -14.11 2.76
C LEU A 46 -0.14 -15.25 1.90
N SER A 47 -0.88 -15.63 0.86
CA SER A 47 -0.49 -16.70 -0.09
C SER A 47 0.62 -16.28 -1.08
N SER A 48 1.54 -15.42 -0.66
CA SER A 48 2.65 -14.92 -1.46
C SER A 48 3.95 -14.89 -0.65
N SER A 49 5.06 -14.58 -1.30
CA SER A 49 6.34 -14.34 -0.67
C SER A 49 6.86 -12.98 -1.11
N VAL A 50 7.76 -12.36 -0.33
CA VAL A 50 8.31 -11.02 -0.63
C VAL A 50 8.87 -10.95 -2.04
N ASP A 51 9.57 -11.99 -2.49
CA ASP A 51 10.17 -12.07 -3.83
C ASP A 51 9.15 -12.26 -4.97
N LYS A 52 7.88 -12.53 -4.64
CA LYS A 52 6.78 -12.73 -5.60
C LYS A 52 5.74 -11.61 -5.55
N LEU A 53 5.85 -10.68 -4.61
CA LEU A 53 4.99 -9.52 -4.55
C LEU A 53 5.36 -8.55 -5.66
N GLU A 54 4.37 -8.27 -6.50
CA GLU A 54 4.51 -7.29 -7.56
C GLU A 54 3.89 -5.97 -7.09
N VAL A 55 4.67 -4.89 -7.16
CA VAL A 55 4.14 -3.53 -7.02
C VAL A 55 3.33 -3.23 -8.27
N HIS A 56 2.01 -3.25 -8.14
CA HIS A 56 1.10 -3.04 -9.26
C HIS A 56 0.99 -1.56 -9.62
N HIS A 57 0.75 -0.72 -8.61
CA HIS A 57 0.60 0.72 -8.78
C HIS A 57 1.17 1.46 -7.59
N VAL A 58 1.75 2.63 -7.86
CA VAL A 58 2.19 3.56 -6.82
C VAL A 58 1.49 4.89 -7.06
N TYR A 59 0.78 5.39 -6.06
CA TYR A 59 0.06 6.66 -6.14
C TYR A 59 0.62 7.65 -5.12
N LEU A 60 0.97 8.84 -5.59
CA LEU A 60 1.36 9.96 -4.74
C LEU A 60 0.14 10.87 -4.52
N SER A 61 -0.12 11.23 -3.27
CA SER A 61 -1.16 12.21 -2.90
C SER A 61 -0.83 13.60 -3.46
N ASN A 62 -1.84 14.42 -3.73
CA ASN A 62 -1.63 15.74 -4.33
C ASN A 62 -0.87 16.71 -3.40
N ASP A 63 -1.12 16.64 -2.08
CA ASP A 63 -0.34 17.30 -1.04
C ASP A 63 1.09 16.73 -0.85
N LYS A 64 1.41 15.59 -1.48
CA LYS A 64 2.67 14.85 -1.41
C LYS A 64 3.04 14.34 0.00
N MET A 65 2.07 14.31 0.91
CA MET A 65 2.27 13.79 2.26
C MET A 65 2.25 12.27 2.30
N HIS A 66 1.54 11.63 1.37
CA HIS A 66 1.34 10.19 1.35
C HIS A 66 1.66 9.55 0.00
N THR A 67 2.30 8.38 0.04
CA THR A 67 2.41 7.48 -1.11
C THR A 67 1.72 6.16 -0.79
N HIS A 68 0.86 5.69 -1.70
CA HIS A 68 0.19 4.40 -1.62
C HIS A 68 0.85 3.43 -2.60
N ALA A 69 1.51 2.41 -2.09
CA ALA A 69 2.06 1.31 -2.90
C ALA A 69 1.10 0.12 -2.85
N LEU A 70 0.48 -0.23 -3.97
CA LEU A 70 -0.44 -1.35 -4.10
C LEU A 70 0.37 -2.60 -4.48
N LEU A 71 0.37 -3.59 -3.59
CA LEU A 71 1.06 -4.85 -3.79
C LEU A 71 0.03 -5.95 -4.08
N HIS A 72 0.23 -6.70 -5.16
CA HIS A 72 -0.58 -7.87 -5.47
C HIS A 72 0.05 -9.12 -4.84
N PHE A 73 -0.77 -9.87 -4.09
CA PHE A 73 -0.33 -11.07 -3.35
C PHE A 73 -0.97 -12.37 -3.86
N GLY A 74 -1.37 -12.39 -5.14
CA GLY A 74 -1.89 -13.59 -5.81
C GLY A 74 -3.40 -13.80 -5.69
N GLN A 75 -4.12 -12.91 -5.01
CA GLN A 75 -5.59 -12.92 -4.99
C GLN A 75 -6.15 -11.84 -5.93
N PRO A 76 -7.03 -12.21 -6.88
CA PRO A 76 -7.62 -11.24 -7.80
C PRO A 76 -8.42 -10.19 -7.02
N ASN A 77 -8.39 -8.95 -7.50
CA ASN A 77 -9.10 -7.80 -6.93
C ASN A 77 -8.73 -7.44 -5.48
N ARG A 78 -7.68 -8.06 -4.92
CA ARG A 78 -7.21 -7.81 -3.57
C ARG A 78 -5.78 -7.31 -3.56
N TYR A 79 -5.54 -6.27 -2.77
CA TYR A 79 -4.25 -5.60 -2.70
C TYR A 79 -3.86 -5.33 -1.27
N LEU A 80 -2.58 -5.56 -0.96
CA LEU A 80 -1.96 -5.03 0.24
C LEU A 80 -1.47 -3.62 -0.11
N VAL A 81 -2.14 -2.61 0.42
CA VAL A 81 -1.79 -1.22 0.19
C VAL A 81 -0.89 -0.76 1.32
N ILE A 82 0.37 -0.44 1.02
CA ILE A 82 1.29 0.16 1.99
C ILE A 82 1.20 1.67 1.86
N VAL A 83 0.91 2.35 2.98
CA VAL A 83 0.87 3.80 3.04
C VAL A 83 2.17 4.31 3.65
N ILE A 84 2.85 5.18 2.93
CA ILE A 84 4.09 5.85 3.34
C ILE A 84 3.73 7.30 3.65
N GLU A 85 4.17 7.81 4.79
CA GLU A 85 4.08 9.22 5.18
C GLU A 85 5.45 9.89 4.93
N HIS A 86 5.46 11.02 4.24
CA HIS A 86 6.68 11.67 3.76
C HIS A 86 7.24 12.76 4.68
N ASP A 87 6.61 12.99 5.82
CA ASP A 87 7.15 13.83 6.88
C ASP A 87 6.82 13.16 8.23
N PRO A 88 7.67 12.23 8.71
CA PRO A 88 9.13 12.21 8.52
C PRO A 88 9.72 11.09 7.61
N ASP A 89 9.06 10.65 6.53
CA ASP A 89 9.50 9.52 5.66
C ASP A 89 9.48 8.16 6.39
N LEU A 90 8.28 7.68 6.74
CA LEU A 90 8.06 6.40 7.41
C LEU A 90 6.87 5.63 6.83
N ILE A 91 6.79 4.34 7.16
CA ILE A 91 5.61 3.54 6.84
C ILE A 91 4.52 3.89 7.85
N PHE A 92 3.45 4.52 7.37
CA PHE A 92 2.31 4.93 8.19
C PHE A 92 1.48 3.72 8.64
N GLY A 93 1.33 2.74 7.73
CA GLY A 93 0.58 1.50 7.96
C GLY A 93 0.27 0.77 6.66
N HIS A 94 -0.58 -0.25 6.75
CA HIS A 94 -1.12 -0.95 5.59
C HIS A 94 -2.64 -1.06 5.64
N TYR A 95 -3.26 -1.29 4.48
CA TYR A 95 -4.68 -1.58 4.35
C TYR A 95 -4.88 -2.74 3.37
N LEU A 96 -5.72 -3.72 3.73
CA LEU A 96 -6.14 -4.77 2.82
C LEU A 96 -7.34 -4.27 2.00
N LEU A 97 -7.07 -3.89 0.76
CA LEU A 97 -8.08 -3.41 -0.17
C LEU A 97 -8.70 -4.58 -0.92
N ASP A 98 -10.00 -4.80 -0.74
CA ASP A 98 -10.82 -5.70 -1.56
C ASP A 98 -11.70 -4.86 -2.49
N LEU A 99 -11.36 -4.84 -3.78
CA LEU A 99 -12.10 -4.04 -4.77
C LEU A 99 -13.51 -4.57 -5.02
N ASP A 100 -13.73 -5.88 -4.85
CA ASP A 100 -15.07 -6.46 -5.04
C ASP A 100 -15.99 -6.04 -3.90
N GLN A 101 -15.47 -5.99 -2.67
CA GLN A 101 -16.19 -5.50 -1.51
C GLN A 101 -16.45 -3.98 -1.55
N GLU A 102 -15.45 -3.18 -1.95
CA GLU A 102 -15.57 -1.71 -1.93
C GLU A 102 -16.33 -1.14 -3.13
N TYR A 103 -16.27 -1.78 -4.30
CA TYR A 103 -16.82 -1.23 -5.56
C TYR A 103 -17.83 -2.14 -6.26
N GLY A 104 -18.14 -3.32 -5.71
CA GLY A 104 -19.27 -4.15 -6.15
C GLY A 104 -19.15 -4.65 -7.58
N ARG A 105 -17.98 -5.09 -8.03
CA ARG A 105 -17.84 -5.80 -9.31
C ARG A 105 -18.24 -7.28 -9.15
N SER A 106 -19.53 -7.52 -8.94
CA SER A 106 -20.17 -8.82 -9.18
C SER A 106 -20.61 -8.97 -10.63
#